data_AF-A0AB38SPB4-F1
#
_entry.id   AF-A0AB38SPB4-F1
#
_cell.length_a   1.000
_cell.length_b   1.000
_cell.length_c   1.000
_cell.angle_alpha   90.00
_cell.angle_beta   90.00
_cell.angle_gamma   90.00
#
_symmetry.space_group_name_H-M   'P 1'
#
loop_
_entity.id
_entity.type
_entity.pdbx_description
1 polymer ?
#
loop_
_entity_poly.entity_id
_entity_poly.type
_entity_poly.pdbx_seq_one_letter_code
_entity_poly.pdbx_strand_id
1 'polypeptide(L)' 'MDRFFLATMVSAVLLLIVAADLLVNGLGLQQPPVNVASVTPASGRLVR' A
#
# COMPACT_ATOMS: atom_id res chain seq x y z
N MET A 1 -12.39 34.57 10.28
CA MET A 1 -12.81 33.22 9.79
C MET A 1 -11.91 32.73 8.66
N ASP A 2 -11.10 33.61 8.09
CA ASP A 2 -10.31 33.43 6.87
C ASP A 2 -9.17 32.41 7.04
N ARG A 3 -8.54 32.38 8.22
CA ARG A 3 -7.45 31.45 8.53
C ARG A 3 -7.91 30.00 8.58
N PHE A 4 -9.12 29.75 9.08
CA PHE A 4 -9.71 28.40 9.09
C PHE A 4 -10.06 27.97 7.67
N PHE A 5 -10.62 28.87 6.87
CA PHE A 5 -10.94 28.57 5.47
C PHE A 5 -9.68 28.28 4.65
N LEU A 6 -8.62 29.07 4.87
CA LEU A 6 -7.31 28.84 4.26
C LEU A 6 -6.70 27.51 4.71
N ALA A 7 -6.73 27.21 6.01
CA ALA A 7 -6.23 25.94 6.53
C ALA A 7 -6.99 24.74 5.96
N THR A 8 -8.32 24.82 5.86
CA THR A 8 -9.17 23.79 5.25
C THR A 8 -8.88 23.63 3.77
N MET A 9 -8.74 24.74 3.02
CA MET A 9 -8.41 24.71 1.60
C MET A 9 -7.05 24.05 1.37
N VAL A 10 -6.02 24.46 2.11
CA VAL A 10 -4.67 23.88 2.01
C VAL A 10 -4.70 22.40 2.39
N SER A 11 -5.39 22.02 3.46
CA SER A 11 -5.51 20.62 3.89
C SER A 11 -6.18 19.74 2.83
N ALA A 12 -7.28 20.23 2.22
CA ALA A 12 -7.96 19.51 1.14
C ALA A 12 -7.07 19.32 -0.09
N VAL A 13 -6.30 20.34 -0.47
CA VAL A 13 -5.35 20.25 -1.59
C VAL A 13 -4.25 19.23 -1.28
N LEU A 14 -3.70 19.23 -0.07
CA LEU A 14 -2.67 18.26 0.33
C LEU A 14 -3.20 16.82 0.29
N LEU A 15 -4.41 16.58 0.80
CA LEU A 15 -5.05 15.25 0.74
C LEU A 15 -5.29 14.81 -0.71
N LEU A 16 -5.71 15.72 -1.58
CA LEU A 16 -5.93 15.42 -3.00
C LEU A 16 -4.63 15.01 -3.70
N ILE A 17 -3.51 15.67 -3.40
CA ILE A 17 -2.20 15.32 -3.96
C ILE A 17 -1.81 13.91 -3.53
N VAL A 18 -1.93 13.58 -2.24
CA VAL A 18 -1.62 12.23 -1.73
C VAL A 18 -2.53 11.19 -2.38
N ALA A 19 -3.84 11.47 -2.49
CA ALA A 19 -4.78 10.55 -3.15
C ALA A 19 -4.45 10.34 -4.64
N ALA A 20 -4.05 11.41 -5.34
CA ALA A 20 -3.63 11.34 -6.74
C ALA A 20 -2.33 10.54 -6.90
N ASP A 21 -1.37 10.74 -5.99
CA ASP A 21 -0.12 9.97 -5.97
C ASP A 21 -0.40 8.46 -5.75
N LEU A 22 -1.28 8.12 -4.80
CA LEU A 22 -1.74 6.75 -4.58
C LEU A 22 -2.48 6.15 -5.79
N LEU A 23 -3.25 6.98 -6.52
CA LEU A 23 -3.93 6.55 -7.74
C LEU A 23 -2.94 6.27 -8.87
N VAL A 24 -1.88 7.07 -8.98
CA VAL A 24 -0.89 6.97 -10.07
C VAL A 24 0.17 5.91 -9.79
N ASN A 25 0.74 5.92 -8.60
CA ASN A 25 1.85 5.04 -8.20
C ASN A 25 1.36 3.75 -7.53
N GLY A 26 0.05 3.61 -7.32
CA GLY A 26 -0.56 2.50 -6.60
C GLY A 26 -0.42 2.67 -5.09
N LEU A 27 -1.38 2.11 -4.36
CA LEU A 27 -1.26 1.96 -2.92
C LEU A 27 -0.10 1.00 -2.69
N GLY A 28 1.02 1.51 -2.15
CA GLY A 28 2.20 0.73 -1.76
C GLY A 28 1.90 -0.23 -0.59
N LEU A 29 0.79 -0.97 -0.68
CA LEU A 29 0.58 -2.23 -0.01
C LEU A 29 1.69 -3.13 -0.53
N GLN A 30 2.86 -3.04 0.10
CA GLN A 30 3.85 -4.10 0.05
C GLN A 30 3.03 -5.37 0.29
N GLN A 31 2.89 -6.21 -0.75
CA GLN A 31 2.33 -7.53 -0.55
C GLN A 31 3.04 -8.08 0.68
N PRO A 32 2.32 -8.55 1.72
CA PRO A 32 2.96 -9.20 2.85
C PRO A 32 3.95 -10.19 2.24
N PRO A 33 5.25 -10.14 2.61
CA PRO A 33 6.29 -10.91 1.95
C PRO A 33 5.76 -12.34 1.91
N VAL A 34 5.36 -12.78 0.72
CA VAL A 34 4.83 -14.12 0.51
C VAL A 34 5.91 -14.99 1.11
N ASN A 35 5.55 -15.67 2.19
CA ASN A 35 6.44 -16.51 2.94
C ASN A 35 6.90 -17.62 1.99
N VAL A 36 7.92 -17.35 1.18
CA VAL A 36 8.53 -18.30 0.25
C VAL A 36 9.14 -19.48 1.00
N ALA A 37 9.19 -19.44 2.35
CA ALA A 37 9.50 -20.58 3.19
C ALA A 37 8.36 -21.61 3.31
N SER A 38 7.13 -21.31 2.87
CA SER A 38 6.07 -22.34 2.76
C SER A 38 6.05 -23.05 1.40
N VAL A 39 6.90 -22.64 0.45
CA VAL A 39 7.15 -23.35 -0.81
C VAL A 39 8.40 -24.21 -0.65
N THR A 40 8.46 -25.03 0.40
CA THR A 40 9.18 -26.28 0.27
C THR A 40 8.28 -27.17 -0.59
N PRO A 41 8.66 -27.55 -1.82
CA PRO A 41 8.07 -28.74 -2.38
C PRO A 41 8.49 -29.84 -1.42
N ALA A 42 7.57 -30.35 -0.60
CA ALA A 42 7.70 -31.67 -0.02
C ALA A 42 7.73 -32.62 -1.22
N SER A 43 8.93 -32.77 -1.79
CA SER A 43 9.25 -33.65 -2.90
C SER A 43 8.84 -35.03 -2.44
N GLY A 44 7.65 -35.43 -2.88
CA GLY A 44 7.06 -36.69 -2.52
C GLY A 44 7.96 -37.81 -3.00
N ARG A 45 8.63 -38.48 -2.07
CA ARG A 45 9.06 -39.86 -2.27
C ARG A 45 9.38 -40.58 -0.96
N LEU A 46 8.34 -40.83 -0.16
CA LEU A 46 8.26 -42.09 0.57
C LEU A 46 8.01 -43.20 -0.46
N VAL A 47 9.07 -43.81 -0.97
CA VAL A 47 9.01 -45.09 -1.68
C VAL A 47 10.06 -46.00 -1.05
N ARG A 48 9.53 -46.91 -0.21
CA ARG A 48 10.02 -48.21 0.27
C ARG A 48 11.52 -48.44 0.43
#